data_AF-A0A9X2AIK9-F1
#
_entry.id   AF-A0A9X2AIK9-F1
#
_cell.length_a   1.000
_cell.length_b   1.000
_cell.length_c   1.000
_cell.angle_alpha   90.00
_cell.angle_beta   90.00
_cell.angle_gamma   90.00
#
_symmetry.space_group_name_H-M   'P 1'
#
loop_
_entity.id
_entity.type
_entity.pdbx_description
1 polymer ?
#
loop_
_entity_poly.entity_id
_entity_poly.type
_entity_poly.pdbx_seq_one_letter_code
_entity_poly.pdbx_strand_id
1 'polypeptide(L)'
;MTTAPKVYYDAESSPSDDTFVDVASDEHLDPERGDVFSQDEGTPPVVRVLEAASTFAYGLGHQVLPAPDAPARQVIWRGQLKERQADGLVRRVNVYRLNDNFWDCYREDELQVA
;
A
#
# COMPACT_ATOMS: atom_id res chain seq x y z
N MET A 1 -15.17 36.16 -10.99
CA MET A 1 -15.25 35.00 -11.90
C MET A 1 -13.84 34.43 -12.00
N THR A 2 -13.57 33.33 -11.30
CA THR A 2 -12.22 32.73 -11.22
C THR A 2 -12.24 31.42 -11.98
N THR A 3 -11.52 31.38 -13.11
CA THR A 3 -11.32 30.18 -13.92
C THR A 3 -10.30 29.29 -13.23
N ALA A 4 -10.69 28.07 -12.87
CA ALA A 4 -9.77 27.04 -12.40
C ALA A 4 -8.98 26.47 -13.60
N PRO A 5 -7.67 26.17 -13.45
CA PRO A 5 -6.88 25.57 -14.51
C PRO A 5 -7.31 24.11 -14.74
N LYS A 6 -7.63 23.76 -16.00
CA LYS A 6 -7.85 22.38 -16.42
C LYS A 6 -6.49 21.70 -16.57
N VAL A 7 -6.20 20.75 -15.69
CA VAL A 7 -5.07 19.82 -15.86
C VAL A 7 -5.52 18.72 -16.82
N TYR A 8 -4.91 18.67 -18.01
CA TYR A 8 -5.00 17.55 -18.92
C TYR A 8 -3.90 16.56 -18.57
N TYR A 9 -4.24 15.28 -18.40
CA TYR A 9 -3.26 14.20 -18.35
C TYR A 9 -3.18 13.59 -19.74
N ASP A 10 -2.02 13.69 -20.38
CA ASP A 10 -1.68 12.95 -21.60
C ASP A 10 -1.69 11.44 -21.28
N ALA A 11 -2.56 10.72 -21.97
CA ALA A 11 -2.76 9.29 -21.80
C ALA A 11 -2.09 8.53 -22.96
N GLU A 12 -0.76 8.58 -23.08
CA GLU A 12 -0.08 7.68 -24.01
C GLU A 12 1.36 7.36 -23.61
N SER A 13 1.51 6.27 -22.86
CA SER A 13 2.64 5.36 -23.03
C SER A 13 2.18 3.98 -22.58
N SER A 14 1.49 3.29 -23.49
CA SER A 14 1.41 1.84 -23.49
C SER A 14 2.84 1.30 -23.63
N PRO A 15 3.39 0.54 -22.67
CA PRO A 15 4.65 -0.14 -22.89
C PRO A 15 4.39 -1.32 -23.83
N SER A 16 4.81 -1.16 -25.09
CA SER A 16 4.88 -2.28 -26.04
C SER A 16 6.08 -3.16 -25.70
N ASP A 17 5.79 -4.45 -25.74
CA ASP A 17 6.68 -5.61 -25.63
C ASP A 17 7.82 -5.62 -26.68
N ASP A 18 8.74 -6.58 -26.52
CA ASP A 18 9.82 -6.99 -27.45
C ASP A 18 11.11 -6.15 -27.53
N THR A 19 12.10 -6.49 -26.68
CA THR A 19 13.42 -6.88 -27.23
C THR A 19 14.18 -7.79 -26.26
N PHE A 20 14.09 -9.10 -26.52
CA PHE A 20 15.05 -10.09 -26.07
C PHE A 20 16.29 -10.02 -26.98
N VAL A 21 17.46 -9.74 -26.43
CA VAL A 21 18.75 -10.05 -27.08
C VAL A 21 19.62 -10.83 -26.10
N ASP A 22 19.72 -12.11 -26.39
CA ASP A 22 20.76 -13.04 -25.95
C ASP A 22 22.14 -12.51 -26.37
N VAL A 23 23.04 -12.25 -25.42
CA VAL A 23 24.48 -12.27 -25.66
C VAL A 23 25.10 -13.11 -24.55
N ALA A 24 25.35 -14.36 -24.90
CA ALA A 24 26.22 -15.24 -24.15
C ALA A 24 27.70 -14.93 -24.47
N SER A 25 28.50 -15.10 -23.42
CA SER A 25 29.92 -15.47 -23.41
C SER A 25 30.97 -14.41 -23.79
N ASP A 26 31.75 -13.98 -22.80
CA ASP A 26 33.21 -13.95 -22.93
C ASP A 26 33.87 -14.22 -21.57
N GLU A 27 34.75 -15.23 -21.55
CA GLU A 27 35.56 -15.62 -20.40
C GLU A 27 36.62 -14.55 -20.09
N HIS A 28 36.74 -14.15 -18.82
CA HIS A 28 38.04 -13.81 -18.24
C HIS A 28 38.03 -14.09 -16.73
N LEU A 29 38.69 -15.18 -16.35
CA LEU A 29 39.10 -15.47 -14.97
C LEU A 29 40.26 -14.55 -14.61
N ASP A 30 40.10 -13.73 -13.58
CA ASP A 30 41.21 -13.21 -12.78
C ASP A 30 40.90 -13.49 -11.30
N PRO A 31 41.37 -14.62 -10.74
CA PRO A 31 41.25 -14.89 -9.32
C PRO A 31 42.50 -14.32 -8.65
N GLU A 32 42.35 -13.18 -7.97
CA GLU A 32 43.08 -12.76 -6.75
C GLU A 32 43.05 -11.23 -6.62
N ARG A 33 41.98 -10.70 -5.98
CA ARG A 33 42.09 -9.42 -5.28
C ARG A 33 41.19 -9.41 -4.06
N GLY A 34 41.73 -9.91 -2.96
CA GLY A 34 41.17 -9.66 -1.64
C GLY A 34 41.37 -8.19 -1.28
N ASP A 35 40.28 -7.51 -0.92
CA ASP A 35 40.27 -6.41 0.03
C ASP A 35 38.84 -6.25 0.58
N VAL A 36 38.64 -6.87 1.75
CA VAL A 36 37.81 -6.45 2.88
C VAL A 36 36.59 -5.58 2.52
N PHE A 37 35.45 -6.22 2.27
CA PHE A 37 34.15 -5.58 2.49
C PHE A 37 33.95 -5.46 4.01
N SER A 38 34.39 -4.36 4.60
CA SER A 38 33.80 -3.85 5.84
C SER A 38 32.40 -3.36 5.51
N GLN A 39 31.48 -4.30 5.36
CA GLN A 39 30.07 -4.03 5.46
C GLN A 39 29.77 -3.73 6.93
N ASP A 40 29.96 -2.47 7.32
CA ASP A 40 29.17 -1.90 8.40
C ASP A 40 27.74 -1.84 7.87
N GLU A 41 27.07 -3.00 7.84
CA GLU A 41 25.63 -3.05 7.69
C GLU A 41 25.06 -2.53 9.01
N GLY A 42 24.99 -1.21 9.11
CA GLY A 42 24.07 -0.51 9.98
C GLY A 42 22.68 -1.07 9.71
N THR A 43 22.38 -2.17 10.41
CA THR A 43 21.12 -2.90 10.30
C THR A 43 20.04 -1.85 10.51
N PRO A 44 19.19 -1.55 9.52
CA PRO A 44 18.10 -0.62 9.74
C PRO A 44 17.33 -1.15 10.96
N PRO A 45 16.93 -0.30 11.92
CA PRO A 45 16.25 -0.76 13.11
C PRO A 45 15.10 -1.63 12.64
N VAL A 46 15.14 -2.91 13.02
CA VAL A 46 14.10 -3.87 12.67
C VAL A 46 12.85 -3.38 13.36
N VAL A 47 12.04 -2.60 12.64
CA VAL A 47 10.75 -2.13 13.11
C VAL A 47 9.91 -3.38 13.25
N ARG A 48 9.81 -3.87 14.49
CA ARG A 48 8.93 -4.99 14.82
C ARG A 48 7.50 -4.52 14.60
N VAL A 49 6.95 -4.86 13.43
CA VAL A 49 5.53 -4.76 13.19
C VAL A 49 4.89 -5.85 14.05
N LEU A 50 4.13 -5.46 15.08
CA LEU A 50 3.29 -6.40 15.78
C LEU A 50 2.25 -6.90 14.78
N GLU A 51 2.47 -8.09 14.22
CA GLU A 51 1.46 -8.81 13.43
C GLU A 51 0.39 -9.32 14.39
N ALA A 52 -0.52 -8.44 14.78
CA ALA A 52 -1.85 -8.91 15.11
C ALA A 52 -2.38 -9.56 13.82
N ALA A 53 -2.74 -10.84 13.88
CA ALA A 53 -3.61 -11.44 12.90
C ALA A 53 -4.96 -10.71 12.98
N SER A 54 -5.05 -9.53 12.36
CA SER A 54 -6.22 -8.67 12.49
C SER A 54 -7.33 -9.27 11.63
N THR A 55 -8.21 -10.02 12.28
CA THR A 55 -9.50 -10.41 11.72
C THR A 55 -10.27 -9.13 11.41
N PHE A 56 -10.80 -9.03 10.20
CA PHE A 56 -11.69 -7.93 9.83
C PHE A 56 -13.02 -8.06 10.60
N ALA A 57 -13.46 -7.01 11.30
CA ALA A 57 -14.76 -6.97 11.93
C ALA A 57 -15.92 -7.03 10.91
N TYR A 58 -15.72 -6.46 9.71
CA TYR A 58 -16.75 -6.39 8.68
C TYR A 58 -16.41 -7.22 7.43
N GLY A 59 -17.37 -8.01 6.96
CA GLY A 59 -17.26 -8.77 5.71
C GLY A 59 -17.60 -7.92 4.48
N LEU A 60 -17.21 -8.41 3.30
CA LEU A 60 -17.76 -7.86 2.05
C LEU A 60 -19.27 -8.08 2.02
N GLY A 61 -20.03 -7.07 1.60
CA GLY A 61 -21.48 -7.11 1.60
C GLY A 61 -22.16 -6.69 2.91
N HIS A 62 -21.40 -6.49 3.99
CA HIS A 62 -21.96 -6.04 5.26
C HIS A 62 -22.42 -4.58 5.16
N GLN A 63 -23.53 -4.25 5.83
CA GLN A 63 -24.04 -2.88 5.92
C GLN A 63 -23.43 -2.20 7.14
N VAL A 64 -22.80 -1.05 6.91
CA VAL A 64 -22.16 -0.25 7.95
C VAL A 64 -22.55 1.22 7.81
N LEU A 65 -22.51 1.95 8.92
CA LEU A 65 -22.73 3.38 8.98
C LEU A 65 -21.37 4.10 9.01
N PRO A 66 -21.03 4.93 8.00
CA PRO A 66 -19.79 5.71 8.01
C PRO A 66 -19.81 6.89 8.98
N ALA A 67 -21.00 7.31 9.42
CA ALA A 67 -21.20 8.31 10.45
C ALA A 67 -22.57 8.07 11.11
N PRO A 68 -22.81 8.55 12.35
CA PRO A 68 -24.07 8.32 13.06
C PRO A 68 -25.33 8.76 12.30
N ASP A 69 -25.24 9.84 11.51
CA ASP A 69 -26.37 10.41 10.74
C ASP A 69 -26.31 10.07 9.24
N ALA A 70 -25.36 9.22 8.82
CA ALA A 70 -25.21 8.84 7.42
C ALA A 70 -26.04 7.59 7.06
N PRO A 71 -26.47 7.44 5.80
CA PRO A 71 -27.14 6.22 5.36
C PRO A 71 -26.20 5.02 5.43
N ALA A 72 -26.76 3.84 5.72
CA ALA A 72 -26.02 2.58 5.69
C ALA A 72 -25.46 2.30 4.30
N ARG A 73 -24.21 1.82 4.26
CA ARG A 73 -23.48 1.50 3.04
C ARG A 73 -22.90 0.10 3.10
N GLN A 74 -22.85 -0.53 1.93
CA GLN A 74 -22.28 -1.85 1.79
C GLN A 74 -20.76 -1.79 1.71
N VAL A 75 -20.06 -2.66 2.43
CA VAL A 75 -18.61 -2.85 2.28
C VAL A 75 -18.33 -3.55 0.94
N ILE A 76 -17.52 -2.91 0.08
CA ILE A 76 -17.15 -3.42 -1.25
C ILE A 76 -15.69 -3.88 -1.33
N TRP A 77 -14.84 -3.44 -0.40
CA TRP A 77 -13.45 -3.84 -0.33
C TRP A 77 -12.93 -3.75 1.11
N ARG A 78 -11.89 -4.54 1.41
CA ARG A 78 -11.20 -4.56 2.70
C ARG A 78 -9.69 -4.75 2.51
N GLY A 79 -8.89 -4.16 3.38
CA GLY A 79 -7.44 -4.31 3.36
C GLY A 79 -6.77 -3.81 4.64
N GLN A 80 -5.45 -3.89 4.68
CA GLN A 80 -4.66 -3.44 5.82
C GLN A 80 -3.68 -2.36 5.40
N LEU A 81 -3.63 -1.27 6.15
CA LEU A 81 -2.63 -0.21 5.96
C LEU A 81 -1.64 -0.20 7.13
N LYS A 82 -0.38 0.10 6.82
CA LYS A 82 0.65 0.34 7.82
C LYS A 82 0.55 1.79 8.26
N GLU A 83 0.19 2.02 9.51
CA GLU A 83 0.13 3.35 10.11
C GLU A 83 1.19 3.50 11.18
N ARG A 84 1.86 4.66 11.17
CA ARG A 84 2.77 5.06 12.24
C ARG A 84 1.98 5.73 13.35
N GLN A 85 2.02 5.15 14.54
CA GLN A 85 1.38 5.65 15.73
C GLN A 85 2.24 6.74 16.41
N ALA A 86 1.63 7.52 17.30
CA ALA A 86 2.32 8.58 18.05
C ALA A 86 3.45 8.05 18.96
N ASP A 87 3.37 6.77 19.37
CA ASP A 87 4.41 6.05 20.11
C ASP A 87 5.64 5.68 19.23
N GLY A 88 5.61 6.02 17.93
CA GLY A 88 6.66 5.73 16.97
C GLY A 88 6.61 4.31 16.39
N LEU A 89 5.69 3.46 16.84
CA LEU A 89 5.50 2.10 16.33
C LEU A 89 4.66 2.11 15.05
N VAL A 90 4.93 1.13 14.17
CA VAL A 90 4.12 0.90 12.97
C VAL A 90 3.18 -0.26 13.23
N ARG A 91 1.87 -0.02 13.08
CA ARG A 91 0.82 -1.03 13.25
C ARG A 91 0.04 -1.22 11.96
N ARG A 92 -0.49 -2.42 11.76
CA ARG A 92 -1.44 -2.69 10.67
C ARG A 92 -2.85 -2.35 11.16
N VAL A 93 -3.54 -1.50 10.41
CA VAL A 93 -4.91 -1.07 10.70
C VAL A 93 -5.82 -1.63 9.61
N ASN A 94 -6.95 -2.22 10.01
CA ASN A 94 -7.97 -2.69 9.08
C ASN A 94 -8.69 -1.48 8.48
N VAL A 95 -8.82 -1.48 7.16
CA VAL A 95 -9.55 -0.46 6.41
C VAL A 95 -10.56 -1.09 5.47
N TYR A 96 -11.62 -0.35 5.21
CA TYR A 96 -12.79 -0.76 4.45
C TYR A 96 -13.13 0.31 3.43
N ARG A 97 -13.67 -0.11 2.30
CA ARG A 97 -14.26 0.80 1.31
C ARG A 97 -15.73 0.51 1.17
N LEU A 98 -16.52 1.57 1.08
CA LEU A 98 -17.97 1.51 1.03
C LEU A 98 -18.50 1.76 -0.38
N ASN A 99 -19.73 1.32 -0.64
CA ASN A 99 -20.48 1.63 -1.86
C ASN A 99 -21.16 3.00 -1.74
N ASP A 100 -20.38 4.07 -1.66
CA ASP A 100 -20.84 5.45 -1.46
C ASP A 100 -20.41 6.40 -2.59
N ASN A 101 -19.89 5.85 -3.70
CA ASN A 101 -19.29 6.57 -4.83
C ASN A 101 -18.00 7.34 -4.50
N PHE A 102 -17.47 7.21 -3.28
CA PHE A 102 -16.18 7.78 -2.91
C PHE A 102 -15.05 6.74 -3.04
N TRP A 103 -13.83 7.24 -3.12
CA TRP A 103 -12.61 6.43 -3.17
C TRP A 103 -11.91 6.33 -1.81
N ASP A 104 -12.54 6.87 -0.77
CA ASP A 104 -12.00 6.91 0.57
C ASP A 104 -12.05 5.54 1.25
N CYS A 105 -11.07 5.32 2.13
CA CYS A 105 -11.00 4.15 2.98
C CYS A 105 -11.33 4.57 4.40
N TYR A 106 -12.19 3.81 5.06
CA TYR A 106 -12.62 4.02 6.44
C TYR A 106 -11.94 3.01 7.33
N ARG A 107 -11.52 3.42 8.52
CA ARG A 107 -10.98 2.52 9.54
C ARG A 107 -12.12 1.74 10.20
N GLU A 108 -11.74 0.65 10.86
CA GLU A 108 -12.69 -0.16 11.61
C GLU A 108 -13.41 0.62 12.72
N ASP A 109 -12.69 1.52 13.41
CA ASP A 109 -13.20 2.33 14.52
C ASP A 109 -14.09 3.50 14.09
N GLU A 110 -14.06 3.87 12.81
CA GLU A 110 -14.92 4.91 12.23
C GLU A 110 -16.28 4.35 11.79
N LEU A 111 -16.38 3.03 11.65
CA LEU A 111 -17.57 2.34 11.15
C LEU A 111 -18.38 1.75 12.28
N GLN A 112 -19.70 1.83 12.15
CA GLN A 112 -20.65 1.19 13.04
C GLN A 112 -21.49 0.17 12.28
N VAL A 113 -21.96 -0.87 12.95
CA VAL A 113 -22.96 -1.79 12.40
C VAL A 113 -24.26 -1.00 12.19
N ALA A 114 -24.88 -1.16 11.01
CA ALA A 114 -26.15 -0.53 10.66
C ALA A 114 -27.36 -1.18 11.35
#